data_AF-A0A9C9N576-F1
#
_entry.id   AF-A0A9C9N576-F1
#
_cell.length_a   1.000
_cell.length_b   1.000
_cell.length_c   1.000
_cell.angle_alpha   90.00
_cell.angle_beta   90.00
_cell.angle_gamma   90.00
#
_symmetry.space_group_name_H-M   'P 1'
#
loop_
_entity.id
_entity.type
_entity.pdbx_description
1 polymer ?
#
loop_
_entity_poly.entity_id
_entity_poly.type
_entity_poly.pdbx_seq_one_letter_code
_entity_poly.pdbx_strand_id
1 'polypeptide(L)' 'VIARQPEWILQPEAEWEIVGDVNNVVFTCGAVLLGRELWVYYGAADTVIGLAKGNLDDF' A
#
# COMPACT_ATOMS: atom_id res chain seq x y z
N VAL A 1 -2.81 22.95 1.42
CA VAL A 1 -3.22 21.56 1.06
C VAL A 1 -4.44 21.67 0.17
N ILE A 2 -4.41 21.08 -1.04
CA ILE A 2 -5.50 21.21 -2.04
C ILE A 2 -6.55 20.12 -1.86
N ALA A 3 -6.13 18.89 -1.53
CA ALA A 3 -7.01 17.78 -1.18
C ALA A 3 -6.26 16.80 -0.25
N ARG A 4 -7.02 15.99 0.48
CA ARG A 4 -6.55 14.85 1.29
C ARG A 4 -7.70 13.85 1.37
N GLN A 5 -7.42 12.57 1.17
CA GLN A 5 -8.43 11.52 1.31
C GLN A 5 -8.90 11.42 2.78
N PRO A 6 -10.21 11.20 3.03
CA PRO A 6 -10.73 11.04 4.38
C PRO A 6 -10.35 9.67 4.98
N GLU A 7 -10.11 8.68 4.12
CA GLU A 7 -9.80 7.30 4.50
C GLU A 7 -8.44 6.87 3.93
N TRP A 8 -7.93 5.76 4.45
CA TRP A 8 -6.72 5.13 3.92
C TRP A 8 -7.04 4.44 2.60
N ILE A 9 -6.05 4.41 1.70
CA ILE A 9 -6.14 3.70 0.42
C ILE A 9 -5.48 2.32 0.46
N LEU A 10 -4.74 2.02 1.53
CA LEU A 10 -4.06 0.75 1.77
C LEU A 10 -3.99 0.52 3.29
N GLN A 11 -4.38 -0.68 3.74
CA GLN A 11 -4.31 -1.12 5.13
C GLN A 11 -3.81 -2.58 5.18
N PRO A 12 -3.28 -3.05 6.31
CA PRO A 12 -2.95 -4.46 6.50
C PRO A 12 -4.23 -5.33 6.51
N GLU A 13 -4.25 -6.37 5.69
CA GLU A 13 -5.35 -7.34 5.59
C GLU A 13 -4.85 -8.78 5.45
N ALA A 14 -3.77 -8.98 4.69
CA ALA A 14 -3.18 -10.30 4.52
C ALA A 14 -2.38 -10.72 5.76
N GLU A 15 -2.26 -12.03 5.98
CA GLU A 15 -1.57 -12.58 7.17
C GLU A 15 -0.14 -12.04 7.33
N TRP A 16 0.59 -11.91 6.22
CA TRP A 16 1.96 -11.39 6.17
C TRP A 16 2.06 -9.86 6.30
N GLU A 17 0.94 -9.15 6.36
CA GLU A 17 0.86 -7.71 6.70
C GLU A 17 0.47 -7.50 8.17
N ILE A 18 -0.30 -8.45 8.71
CA ILE A 18 -0.81 -8.42 10.08
C ILE A 18 0.20 -9.00 11.06
N VAL A 19 0.99 -10.00 10.66
CA VAL A 19 1.92 -10.73 11.53
C VAL A 19 3.34 -10.69 10.96
N GLY A 20 4.29 -10.24 11.79
CA GLY A 20 5.72 -10.21 11.47
C GLY A 20 6.55 -9.63 12.61
N ASP A 21 7.68 -9.01 12.29
CA ASP A 21 8.54 -8.35 13.28
C ASP A 21 7.82 -7.14 13.91
N VAL A 22 6.99 -6.46 13.13
CA VAL A 22 6.04 -5.44 13.60
C VAL A 22 4.65 -5.74 13.05
N ASN A 23 3.71 -6.05 13.94
CA ASN A 23 2.34 -6.44 13.55
C ASN A 23 1.53 -5.27 12.98
N ASN A 24 0.63 -5.57 12.04
CA ASN A 24 -0.31 -4.63 11.39
C ASN A 24 0.40 -3.46 10.69
N VAL A 25 1.39 -3.75 9.85
CA VAL A 25 2.16 -2.73 9.14
C VAL A 25 2.09 -2.94 7.63
N VAL A 26 1.76 -1.86 6.94
CA VAL A 26 2.05 -1.63 5.52
C VAL A 26 2.73 -0.27 5.38
N PHE A 27 3.89 -0.21 4.71
CA PHE A 27 4.67 1.02 4.58
C PHE A 27 5.20 1.21 3.16
N THR A 28 4.70 2.22 2.44
CA THR A 28 4.95 2.40 1.01
C THR A 28 6.32 3.03 0.76
N CYS A 29 7.12 2.42 -0.14
CA CYS A 29 8.49 2.85 -0.43
C CYS A 29 8.75 3.14 -1.91
N GLY A 30 7.84 2.76 -2.80
CA GLY A 30 7.95 3.05 -4.22
C GLY A 30 6.63 2.86 -4.95
N ALA A 31 6.41 3.65 -5.99
CA ALA A 31 5.25 3.50 -6.85
C ALA A 31 5.64 3.67 -8.32
N VAL A 32 5.00 2.91 -9.20
CA VAL A 32 5.17 2.97 -10.65
C VAL A 32 3.80 3.17 -11.27
N LEU A 33 3.69 4.13 -12.19
CA LEU A 33 2.48 4.32 -12.97
C LEU A 33 2.63 3.65 -14.34
N LEU A 34 1.77 2.67 -14.62
CA LEU A 34 1.69 1.97 -15.89
C LEU A 34 0.36 2.31 -16.57
N GLY A 35 0.37 3.34 -17.41
CA GLY A 35 -0.86 3.88 -17.99
C GLY A 35 -1.75 4.52 -16.92
N ARG A 36 -2.88 3.88 -16.60
CA ARG A 36 -3.76 4.29 -15.49
C ARG A 36 -3.70 3.38 -14.27
N GLU A 37 -2.87 2.33 -14.30
CA GLU A 37 -2.69 1.43 -13.18
C GLU A 37 -1.52 1.89 -12.31
N LEU A 38 -1.80 2.28 -11.07
CA LEU A 38 -0.82 2.60 -10.06
C LEU A 38 -0.37 1.33 -9.35
N TRP A 39 0.91 1.03 -9.41
CA TRP A 39 1.56 -0.08 -8.72
C TRP A 39 2.32 0.47 -7.53
N VAL A 40 2.03 0.00 -6.32
CA VAL A 40 2.66 0.47 -5.08
C VAL A 40 3.40 -0.68 -4.42
N TYR A 41 4.71 -0.55 -4.29
CA TYR A 41 5.57 -1.46 -3.54
C TYR A 41 5.71 -0.97 -2.10
N TYR A 42 5.48 -1.87 -1.15
CA TYR A 42 5.47 -1.54 0.27
C TYR A 42 6.12 -2.64 1.10
N GLY A 43 6.70 -2.27 2.23
CA GLY A 43 7.09 -3.22 3.27
C GLY A 43 5.85 -3.66 4.05
N ALA A 44 5.78 -4.96 4.37
CA ALA A 44 4.70 -5.56 5.13
C ALA A 44 5.23 -6.27 6.37
N ALA A 45 4.63 -5.95 7.52
CA ALA A 45 4.98 -6.43 8.84
C ALA A 45 6.50 -6.45 9.15
N ASP A 46 7.26 -5.48 8.62
CA ASP A 46 8.72 -5.39 8.66
C ASP A 46 9.49 -6.66 8.25
N THR A 47 8.88 -7.52 7.42
CA THR A 47 9.45 -8.84 7.06
C THR A 47 9.52 -9.10 5.57
N VAL A 48 8.59 -8.57 4.77
CA VAL A 48 8.50 -8.85 3.33
C VAL A 48 8.16 -7.59 2.52
N ILE A 49 8.31 -7.70 1.19
CA ILE A 49 7.85 -6.67 0.24
C ILE A 49 6.56 -7.15 -0.43
N GLY A 50 5.50 -6.34 -0.31
CA GLY A 50 4.22 -6.51 -1.01
C GLY A 50 4.09 -5.59 -2.23
N LEU A 51 3.10 -5.89 -3.07
CA LEU A 51 2.71 -5.09 -4.22
C LEU A 51 1.18 -4.96 -4.26
N ALA A 52 0.69 -3.72 -4.18
CA ALA A 52 -0.72 -3.38 -4.38
C ALA A 52 -0.89 -2.68 -5.73
N LYS A 53 -2.06 -2.84 -6.35
CA LYS A 53 -2.41 -2.16 -7.61
C LYS A 53 -3.80 -1.54 -7.51
N GLY A 54 -3.97 -0.38 -8.14
CA GLY A 54 -5.27 0.27 -8.25
C GLY A 54 -5.34 1.16 -9.49
N ASN A 55 -6.54 1.47 -9.96
CA ASN A 55 -6.72 2.41 -11.07
C ASN A 55 -6.72 3.84 -10.53
N LEU A 56 -6.01 4.76 -11.19
CA LEU A 56 -6.00 6.18 -10.82
C LEU A 56 -7.38 6.83 -10.86
N ASP A 57 -8.28 6.33 -11.69
CA ASP A 57 -9.64 6.85 -11.84
C ASP A 57 -10.57 6.51 -10.65
N ASP A 58 -10.12 5.63 -9.74
CA ASP A 58 -10.87 5.24 -8.54
C ASP A 58 -10.64 6.20 -7.34
N PHE A 59 -9.75 7.20 -7.46
CA PHE A 59 -9.30 8.08 -6.38
C PHE A 59 -9.79 9.54 -6.50
#